data_AF-A0AAD1KZM6-F1
#
_entry.id   AF-A0AAD1KZM6-F1
#
_cell.length_a   1.000
_cell.length_b   1.000
_cell.length_c   1.000
_cell.angle_alpha   90.00
_cell.angle_beta   90.00
_cell.angle_gamma   90.00
#
_symmetry.space_group_name_H-M   'P 1'
#
loop_
_entity.id
_entity.type
_entity.pdbx_description
1 polymer ?
#
loop_
_entity_poly.entity_id
_entity_poly.type
_entity_poly.pdbx_seq_one_letter_code
_entity_poly.pdbx_strand_id
1 'polypeptide(L)'
;MVMKSSTTIVTAYFDIGRGEWTVNKGFREKLSRSSDVYFDYFKRLAALENEMVIFTSSEFEDRVAEIRKGKPTKIITIDLGKKFKHINNKIRQIQQDDTFKNKLETRQLGNPEYWSPEYVLINNLKAYFVVKAINAGLVNTPMVAWVDFGYCRKPQVTRGLKVWDFPFDRNKMHLFTIKKGLVISSRKQVFDFMIGNHTYIIGGAIVGSPEKWKEFYSLVTECQKETLRNNIVDDDQGIFVMCYYKRPDLLMLNYLGRGKWFDLFRVYRRTALGAKLQALRIFLTRK
;
A
#
# COMPACT_ATOMS: atom_id res chain seq x y z
N MET A 1 20.39 -24.94 -7.77
CA MET A 1 19.02 -24.64 -8.26
C MET A 1 18.67 -23.21 -7.84
N VAL A 2 18.50 -22.28 -8.78
CA VAL A 2 18.06 -20.91 -8.45
C VAL A 2 16.63 -21.03 -7.90
N MET A 3 16.42 -20.62 -6.64
CA MET A 3 15.07 -20.62 -6.05
C MET A 3 14.21 -19.62 -6.83
N LYS A 4 13.29 -20.11 -7.65
CA LYS A 4 12.26 -19.28 -8.27
C LYS A 4 11.29 -18.85 -7.17
N SER A 5 11.10 -17.53 -7.02
CA SER A 5 10.17 -16.98 -6.03
C SER A 5 8.75 -17.48 -6.27
N SER A 6 7.98 -17.68 -5.18
CA SER A 6 6.54 -17.92 -5.28
C SER A 6 5.69 -16.64 -5.27
N THR A 7 6.34 -15.46 -5.27
CA THR A 7 5.66 -14.17 -5.17
C THR A 7 6.13 -13.16 -6.22
N THR A 8 5.19 -12.69 -7.05
CA THR A 8 5.36 -11.51 -7.93
C THR A 8 5.10 -10.24 -7.12
N ILE A 9 5.97 -9.24 -7.22
CA ILE A 9 5.81 -7.95 -6.56
C ILE A 9 5.22 -6.96 -7.57
N VAL A 10 4.11 -6.33 -7.20
CA VAL A 10 3.52 -5.21 -7.92
C VAL A 10 3.80 -3.93 -7.15
N THR A 11 4.22 -2.89 -7.85
CA THR A 11 4.47 -1.57 -7.27
C THR A 11 4.07 -0.50 -8.27
N ALA A 12 3.88 0.74 -7.80
CA ALA A 12 3.69 1.87 -8.67
C ALA A 12 4.36 3.14 -8.17
N TYR A 13 4.77 4.00 -9.09
CA TYR A 13 5.25 5.34 -8.79
C TYR A 13 4.71 6.35 -9.78
N PHE A 14 4.19 7.46 -9.26
CA PHE A 14 3.75 8.60 -10.03
C PHE A 14 4.11 9.85 -9.25
N ASP A 15 4.65 10.85 -9.94
CA ASP A 15 4.94 12.12 -9.30
C ASP A 15 3.64 12.91 -9.13
N ILE A 16 3.27 13.14 -7.86
CA ILE A 16 2.11 13.95 -7.47
C ILE A 16 2.53 15.33 -6.95
N GLY A 17 3.78 15.74 -7.20
CA GLY A 17 4.32 17.02 -6.76
C GLY A 17 4.80 17.03 -5.31
N ARG A 18 5.11 15.85 -4.73
CA ARG A 18 5.58 15.76 -3.33
C ARG A 18 6.90 16.48 -3.08
N GLY A 19 7.72 16.71 -4.10
CA GLY A 19 8.94 17.52 -3.97
C GLY A 19 8.64 18.93 -3.47
N GLU A 20 7.49 19.47 -3.89
CA GLU A 20 7.08 20.86 -3.61
C GLU A 20 6.38 21.04 -2.26
N TRP A 21 6.23 19.98 -1.46
CA TRP A 21 5.59 20.06 -0.14
C TRP A 21 6.57 20.51 0.94
N THR A 22 7.20 21.65 0.73
CA THR A 22 8.30 22.19 1.54
C THR A 22 7.82 23.16 2.63
N VAL A 23 8.65 23.35 3.65
CA VAL A 23 8.32 24.23 4.80
C VAL A 23 8.09 25.68 4.38
N ASN A 24 8.90 26.19 3.45
CA ASN A 24 8.72 27.54 2.88
C ASN A 24 7.42 27.72 2.08
N LYS A 25 6.73 26.62 1.74
CA LYS A 25 5.40 26.63 1.10
C LYS A 25 4.27 26.31 2.10
N GLY A 26 4.55 26.33 3.40
CA GLY A 26 3.57 26.12 4.46
C GLY A 26 3.30 24.65 4.83
N PHE A 27 4.08 23.72 4.29
CA PHE A 27 3.92 22.28 4.59
C PHE A 27 4.81 21.83 5.76
N ARG A 28 4.45 20.69 6.36
CA ARG A 28 5.29 20.06 7.39
C ARG A 28 6.58 19.51 6.78
N GLU A 29 7.69 19.68 7.48
CA GLU A 29 9.04 19.26 7.06
C GLU A 29 9.11 17.83 6.49
N LYS A 30 8.40 16.88 7.12
CA LYS A 30 8.45 15.45 6.76
C LYS A 30 7.66 15.07 5.50
N LEU A 31 6.95 16.01 4.88
CA LEU A 31 6.05 15.75 3.75
C LEU A 31 6.78 15.81 2.41
N SER A 32 7.74 16.73 2.25
CA SER A 32 8.54 16.85 1.03
C SER A 32 9.32 15.57 0.75
N ARG A 33 9.12 15.03 -0.46
CA ARG A 33 9.87 13.89 -1.01
C ARG A 33 9.91 14.03 -2.52
N SER A 34 11.08 14.33 -3.07
CA SER A 34 11.30 14.39 -4.51
C SER A 34 11.24 13.00 -5.15
N SER A 35 11.11 12.98 -6.46
CA SER A 35 11.15 11.76 -7.27
C SER A 35 12.46 11.02 -7.08
N ASP A 36 13.59 11.72 -7.01
CA ASP A 36 14.89 11.11 -6.75
C ASP A 36 14.96 10.35 -5.44
N VAL A 37 14.36 10.88 -4.37
CA VAL A 37 14.29 10.18 -3.08
C VAL A 37 13.50 8.88 -3.22
N TYR A 38 12.38 8.88 -3.93
CA TYR A 38 11.59 7.67 -4.18
C TYR A 38 12.34 6.66 -5.04
N PHE A 39 13.01 7.10 -6.09
CA PHE A 39 13.83 6.22 -6.92
C PHE A 39 15.00 5.62 -6.13
N ASP A 40 15.58 6.37 -5.20
CA ASP A 40 16.63 5.84 -4.34
C ASP A 40 16.10 4.77 -3.40
N TYR A 41 14.90 4.95 -2.83
CA TYR A 41 14.20 3.90 -2.08
C TYR A 41 13.88 2.69 -2.96
N PHE A 42 13.41 2.92 -4.18
CA PHE A 42 13.07 1.87 -5.12
C PHE A 42 14.27 1.04 -5.54
N LYS A 43 15.46 1.63 -5.78
CA LYS A 43 16.69 0.85 -6.07
C LYS A 43 16.92 -0.26 -5.05
N ARG A 44 16.56 -0.03 -3.78
CA ARG A 44 16.69 -1.01 -2.69
C ARG A 44 15.63 -2.11 -2.77
N LEU A 45 14.39 -1.79 -3.18
CA LEU A 45 13.35 -2.80 -3.48
C LEU A 45 13.70 -3.59 -4.75
N ALA A 46 14.05 -2.89 -5.83
CA ALA A 46 14.45 -3.39 -7.13
C ALA A 46 15.70 -4.29 -7.10
N ALA A 47 16.47 -4.25 -6.01
CA ALA A 47 17.57 -5.17 -5.75
C ALA A 47 17.09 -6.63 -5.70
N LEU A 48 15.86 -6.89 -5.25
CA LEU A 48 15.28 -8.24 -5.21
C LEU A 48 15.17 -8.83 -6.62
N GLU A 49 15.45 -10.12 -6.78
CA GLU A 49 15.35 -10.87 -8.03
C GLU A 49 13.93 -11.38 -8.32
N ASN A 50 12.96 -11.07 -7.44
CA ASN A 50 11.53 -11.36 -7.67
C ASN A 50 11.06 -10.82 -9.03
N GLU A 51 10.09 -11.52 -9.63
CA GLU A 51 9.30 -10.97 -10.74
C GLU A 51 8.61 -9.69 -10.27
N MET A 52 8.71 -8.62 -11.07
CA MET A 52 8.08 -7.33 -10.76
C MET A 52 7.16 -6.86 -11.89
N VAL A 53 5.99 -6.34 -11.52
CA VAL A 53 5.16 -5.52 -12.41
C VAL A 53 5.11 -4.10 -11.85
N ILE A 54 5.54 -3.13 -12.65
CA ILE A 54 5.74 -1.75 -12.20
C ILE A 54 4.86 -0.82 -13.02
N PHE A 55 3.99 -0.07 -12.35
CA PHE A 55 3.17 0.96 -12.97
C PHE A 55 3.81 2.34 -12.77
N THR A 56 3.89 3.13 -13.83
CA THR A 56 4.45 4.48 -13.76
C THR A 56 3.89 5.38 -14.85
N SER A 57 4.23 6.66 -14.85
CA SER A 57 4.01 7.57 -15.99
C SER A 57 5.14 7.41 -17.02
N SER A 58 4.89 7.81 -18.27
CA SER A 58 5.78 7.56 -19.41
C SER A 58 7.17 8.17 -19.24
N GLU A 59 7.27 9.34 -18.60
CA GLU A 59 8.54 10.03 -18.35
C GLU A 59 9.49 9.28 -17.42
N PHE A 60 9.00 8.26 -16.70
CA PHE A 60 9.78 7.46 -15.76
C PHE A 60 10.07 6.04 -16.26
N GLU A 61 9.55 5.65 -17.43
CA GLU A 61 9.68 4.29 -17.96
C GLU A 61 11.14 3.87 -18.10
N ASP A 62 11.96 4.66 -18.79
CA ASP A 62 13.38 4.37 -19.02
C ASP A 62 14.16 4.28 -17.71
N ARG A 63 13.87 5.17 -16.76
CA ARG A 63 14.54 5.18 -15.45
C ARG A 63 14.21 3.92 -14.65
N VAL A 64 12.96 3.46 -14.69
CA VAL A 64 12.55 2.20 -14.06
C VAL A 64 13.21 1.00 -14.78
N ALA A 65 13.24 1.02 -16.12
CA ALA A 65 13.83 -0.04 -16.93
C ALA A 65 15.33 -0.20 -16.63
N GLU A 66 16.08 0.89 -16.56
CA GLU A 66 17.52 0.85 -16.27
C GLU A 66 17.79 0.31 -14.85
N ILE A 67 17.02 0.72 -13.83
CA ILE A 67 17.17 0.22 -12.45
C ILE A 67 16.92 -1.30 -12.36
N ARG A 68 16.06 -1.84 -13.23
CA ARG A 68 15.65 -3.25 -13.25
C ARG A 68 16.27 -4.05 -14.39
N LYS A 69 17.25 -3.49 -15.09
CA LYS A 69 17.93 -4.13 -16.23
C LYS A 69 18.44 -5.52 -15.85
N GLY A 70 18.16 -6.49 -16.71
CA GLY A 70 18.54 -7.90 -16.51
C GLY A 70 17.72 -8.68 -15.48
N LYS A 71 16.66 -8.09 -14.88
CA LYS A 71 15.77 -8.77 -13.92
C LYS A 71 14.35 -8.93 -14.48
N PRO A 72 13.62 -9.99 -14.09
CA PRO A 72 12.27 -10.24 -14.61
C PRO A 72 11.32 -9.10 -14.22
N THR A 73 10.98 -8.27 -15.20
CA THR A 73 10.24 -7.02 -14.97
C THR A 73 9.30 -6.74 -16.13
N LYS A 74 8.08 -6.31 -15.81
CA LYS A 74 7.11 -5.75 -16.76
C LYS A 74 6.78 -4.33 -16.31
N ILE A 75 6.89 -3.37 -17.22
CA ILE A 75 6.56 -1.97 -16.96
C ILE A 75 5.28 -1.64 -17.71
N ILE A 76 4.36 -0.95 -17.05
CA ILE A 76 3.13 -0.45 -17.66
C ILE A 76 3.04 1.05 -17.40
N THR A 77 2.98 1.82 -18.47
CA THR A 77 2.74 3.26 -18.38
C THR A 77 1.25 3.58 -18.32
N ILE A 78 0.86 4.51 -17.44
CA ILE A 78 -0.52 4.99 -17.29
C ILE A 78 -0.51 6.50 -17.04
N ASP A 79 -1.34 7.25 -17.77
CA ASP A 79 -1.69 8.62 -17.39
C ASP A 79 -2.81 8.58 -16.33
N LEU A 80 -2.44 8.77 -15.06
CA LEU A 80 -3.40 8.77 -13.95
C LEU A 80 -4.35 9.97 -13.99
N GLY A 81 -3.83 11.15 -14.34
CA GLY A 81 -4.61 12.38 -14.39
C GLY A 81 -5.75 12.28 -15.39
N LYS A 82 -5.48 11.70 -16.56
CA LYS A 82 -6.50 11.42 -17.58
C LYS A 82 -7.43 10.28 -17.16
N LYS A 83 -6.88 9.14 -16.72
CA LYS A 83 -7.67 7.93 -16.46
C LYS A 83 -8.63 8.06 -15.28
N PHE A 84 -8.20 8.75 -14.22
CA PHE A 84 -8.93 8.82 -12.96
C PHE A 84 -9.43 10.23 -12.62
N LYS A 85 -9.50 11.11 -13.64
CA LYS A 85 -9.95 12.51 -13.51
C LYS A 85 -11.23 12.65 -12.67
N HIS A 86 -12.25 11.84 -12.96
CA HIS A 86 -13.54 11.91 -12.27
C HIS A 86 -13.44 11.57 -10.78
N ILE A 87 -12.66 10.54 -10.42
CA ILE A 87 -12.44 10.15 -9.02
C ILE A 87 -11.62 11.22 -8.30
N ASN A 88 -10.55 11.71 -8.94
CA ASN A 88 -9.73 12.79 -8.37
C ASN A 88 -10.54 14.05 -8.10
N ASN A 89 -11.43 14.42 -9.03
CA ASN A 89 -12.33 15.57 -8.86
C ASN A 89 -13.31 15.34 -7.70
N LYS A 90 -13.86 14.14 -7.54
CA LYS A 90 -14.75 13.83 -6.42
C LYS A 90 -14.02 13.92 -5.08
N ILE A 91 -12.80 13.40 -4.99
CA ILE A 91 -11.97 13.53 -3.78
C ILE A 91 -11.71 15.01 -3.48
N ARG A 92 -11.33 15.79 -4.50
CA ARG A 92 -11.07 17.24 -4.37
C ARG A 92 -12.30 17.98 -3.83
N GLN A 93 -13.48 17.69 -4.36
CA GLN A 93 -14.73 18.29 -3.89
C GLN A 93 -14.95 18.03 -2.39
N ILE A 94 -14.72 16.79 -1.92
CA ILE A 94 -14.89 16.45 -0.50
C ILE A 94 -13.82 17.14 0.35
N GLN A 95 -12.55 17.16 -0.08
CA GLN A 95 -11.48 17.85 0.66
C GLN A 95 -11.68 19.37 0.72
N GLN A 96 -12.42 19.96 -0.22
CA GLN A 96 -12.77 21.38 -0.23
C GLN A 96 -14.07 21.70 0.53
N ASP A 97 -14.89 20.68 0.85
CA ASP A 97 -16.17 20.83 1.53
C ASP A 97 -15.99 21.15 3.03
N ASP A 98 -16.63 22.23 3.47
CA ASP A 98 -16.48 22.70 4.86
C ASP A 98 -17.18 21.78 5.86
N THR A 99 -18.25 21.08 5.46
CA THR A 99 -18.92 20.09 6.32
C THR A 99 -17.99 18.91 6.62
N PHE A 100 -17.17 18.49 5.66
CA PHE A 100 -16.12 17.50 5.87
C PHE A 100 -14.99 18.05 6.73
N LYS A 101 -14.43 19.22 6.39
CA LYS A 101 -13.32 19.83 7.15
C LYS A 101 -13.68 20.09 8.61
N ASN A 102 -14.91 20.51 8.90
CA ASN A 102 -15.38 20.79 10.26
C ASN A 102 -15.50 19.53 11.14
N LYS A 103 -15.46 18.32 10.55
CA LYS A 103 -15.36 17.06 11.31
C LYS A 103 -13.93 16.75 11.73
N LEU A 104 -12.94 17.33 11.07
CA LEU A 104 -11.52 17.06 11.32
C LEU A 104 -11.02 17.97 12.45
N GLU A 105 -10.20 17.42 13.34
CA GLU A 105 -9.44 18.24 14.28
C GLU A 105 -8.44 19.12 13.49
N THR A 106 -8.19 20.35 13.95
CA THR A 106 -7.29 21.31 13.27
C THR A 106 -5.91 20.72 12.96
N ARG A 107 -5.38 19.88 13.86
CA ARG A 107 -4.10 19.20 13.65
C ARG A 107 -4.12 18.19 12.49
N GLN A 108 -5.26 17.69 12.07
CA GLN A 108 -5.36 16.73 10.96
C GLN A 108 -5.31 17.45 9.61
N LEU A 109 -5.77 18.71 9.53
CA LEU A 109 -5.79 19.50 8.28
C LEU A 109 -4.41 19.64 7.60
N GLY A 110 -3.31 19.41 8.32
CA GLY A 110 -1.96 19.39 7.75
C GLY A 110 -1.56 18.08 7.08
N ASN A 111 -2.37 17.01 7.15
CA ASN A 111 -2.04 15.72 6.56
C ASN A 111 -2.55 15.61 5.11
N PRO A 112 -1.75 15.03 4.20
CA PRO A 112 -2.07 15.01 2.78
C PRO A 112 -3.36 14.26 2.43
N GLU A 113 -3.81 13.30 3.25
CA GLU A 113 -5.11 12.64 3.04
C GLU A 113 -6.31 13.61 3.07
N TYR A 114 -6.18 14.81 3.65
CA TYR A 114 -7.28 15.77 3.77
C TYR A 114 -7.16 17.02 2.89
N TRP A 115 -6.06 17.18 2.14
CA TRP A 115 -5.90 18.34 1.24
C TRP A 115 -5.27 18.02 -0.13
N SER A 116 -4.66 16.84 -0.31
CA SER A 116 -4.11 16.41 -1.61
C SER A 116 -4.98 15.31 -2.21
N PRO A 117 -5.77 15.60 -3.26
CA PRO A 117 -6.61 14.59 -3.88
C PRO A 117 -5.76 13.55 -4.62
N GLU A 118 -4.63 13.96 -5.20
CA GLU A 118 -3.68 13.06 -5.86
C GLU A 118 -3.06 12.06 -4.88
N TYR A 119 -2.76 12.49 -3.63
CA TYR A 119 -2.25 11.61 -2.58
C TYR A 119 -3.27 10.55 -2.18
N VAL A 120 -4.52 10.96 -1.94
CA VAL A 120 -5.61 10.02 -1.62
C VAL A 120 -5.82 9.05 -2.78
N LEU A 121 -5.89 9.57 -4.00
CA LEU A 121 -6.10 8.77 -5.20
C LEU A 121 -5.03 7.70 -5.35
N ILE A 122 -3.74 8.06 -5.32
CA ILE A 122 -2.68 7.09 -5.59
C ILE A 122 -2.62 5.99 -4.53
N ASN A 123 -2.81 6.34 -3.24
CA ASN A 123 -2.84 5.34 -2.17
C ASN A 123 -4.02 4.39 -2.33
N ASN A 124 -5.15 4.87 -2.85
CA ASN A 124 -6.34 4.06 -3.06
C ASN A 124 -6.31 3.16 -4.32
N LEU A 125 -5.33 3.32 -5.21
CA LEU A 125 -5.25 2.55 -6.46
C LEU A 125 -4.44 1.23 -6.36
N LYS A 126 -3.95 0.87 -5.17
CA LYS A 126 -3.08 -0.30 -4.96
C LYS A 126 -3.69 -1.61 -5.47
N ALA A 127 -4.92 -1.91 -5.06
CA ALA A 127 -5.63 -3.11 -5.49
C ALA A 127 -5.96 -3.08 -7.00
N TYR A 128 -6.24 -1.89 -7.56
CA TYR A 128 -6.44 -1.72 -9.00
C TYR A 128 -5.19 -2.12 -9.80
N PHE A 129 -4.01 -1.66 -9.40
CA PHE A 129 -2.76 -2.00 -10.10
C PHE A 129 -2.47 -3.50 -10.04
N VAL A 130 -2.66 -4.12 -8.88
CA VAL A 130 -2.45 -5.57 -8.73
C VAL A 130 -3.41 -6.37 -9.61
N VAL A 131 -4.70 -6.08 -9.55
CA VAL A 131 -5.69 -6.80 -10.38
C VAL A 131 -5.51 -6.50 -11.86
N LYS A 132 -5.07 -5.30 -12.24
CA LYS A 132 -4.71 -4.99 -13.63
C LYS A 132 -3.54 -5.85 -14.11
N ALA A 133 -2.50 -6.05 -13.30
CA ALA A 133 -1.38 -6.93 -13.63
C ALA A 133 -1.83 -8.40 -13.78
N ILE A 134 -2.69 -8.88 -12.86
CA ILE A 134 -3.26 -10.24 -12.91
C ILE A 134 -4.07 -10.44 -14.18
N ASN A 135 -5.02 -9.53 -14.48
CA ASN A 135 -5.91 -9.66 -15.63
C ASN A 135 -5.17 -9.52 -16.98
N ALA A 136 -4.01 -8.85 -16.99
CA ALA A 136 -3.14 -8.76 -18.16
C ALA A 136 -2.24 -10.00 -18.36
N GLY A 137 -2.35 -11.04 -17.51
CA GLY A 137 -1.52 -12.24 -17.60
C GLY A 137 -0.05 -12.02 -17.24
N LEU A 138 0.25 -10.97 -16.46
CA LEU A 138 1.64 -10.61 -16.11
C LEU A 138 2.11 -11.22 -14.79
N VAL A 139 1.24 -11.98 -14.12
CA VAL A 139 1.51 -12.63 -12.84
C VAL A 139 1.51 -14.14 -13.06
N ASN A 140 2.65 -14.78 -12.85
CA ASN A 140 2.84 -16.22 -13.06
C ASN A 140 3.17 -16.98 -11.77
N THR A 141 2.94 -16.35 -10.61
CA THR A 141 3.30 -16.89 -9.31
C THR A 141 2.06 -17.16 -8.45
N PRO A 142 2.16 -18.11 -7.50
CA PRO A 142 1.06 -18.44 -6.58
C PRO A 142 0.56 -17.28 -5.71
N MET A 143 1.42 -16.29 -5.45
CA MET A 143 1.16 -15.14 -4.57
C MET A 143 1.53 -13.84 -5.27
N VAL A 144 0.80 -12.78 -4.96
CA VAL A 144 1.07 -11.42 -5.44
C VAL A 144 1.17 -10.49 -4.25
N ALA A 145 2.21 -9.66 -4.23
CA ALA A 145 2.38 -8.65 -3.21
C ALA A 145 2.31 -7.25 -3.82
N TRP A 146 1.47 -6.39 -3.24
CA TRP A 146 1.73 -4.96 -3.35
C TRP A 146 2.84 -4.59 -2.38
N VAL A 147 3.84 -3.85 -2.84
CA VAL A 147 4.84 -3.19 -1.98
C VAL A 147 5.03 -1.78 -2.49
N ASP A 148 4.90 -0.77 -1.63
CA ASP A 148 5.09 0.62 -2.04
C ASP A 148 6.47 0.83 -2.68
N PHE A 149 6.53 1.60 -3.77
CA PHE A 149 7.78 1.90 -4.47
C PHE A 149 8.84 2.52 -3.55
N GLY A 150 8.39 3.34 -2.59
CA GLY A 150 9.21 3.97 -1.56
C GLY A 150 9.34 3.19 -0.25
N TYR A 151 8.98 1.90 -0.21
CA TYR A 151 8.95 1.11 1.03
C TYR A 151 10.36 0.91 1.64
N CYS A 152 11.35 0.61 0.79
CA CYS A 152 12.71 0.31 1.21
C CYS A 152 13.53 1.59 1.46
N ARG A 153 13.25 2.31 2.56
CA ARG A 153 13.89 3.60 2.87
C ARG A 153 15.36 3.53 3.30
N LYS A 154 15.81 2.37 3.77
CA LYS A 154 17.18 2.14 4.26
C LYS A 154 17.71 0.82 3.72
N PRO A 155 19.04 0.66 3.51
CA PRO A 155 19.62 -0.59 3.00
C PRO A 155 19.24 -1.83 3.81
N GLN A 156 19.04 -1.68 5.12
CA GLN A 156 18.76 -2.79 6.03
C GLN A 156 17.32 -3.32 5.93
N VAL A 157 16.42 -2.66 5.18
CA VAL A 157 15.01 -3.07 5.07
C VAL A 157 14.89 -4.45 4.43
N THR A 158 15.61 -4.72 3.33
CA THR A 158 15.61 -6.03 2.67
C THR A 158 16.56 -7.04 3.32
N ARG A 159 17.44 -6.60 4.25
CA ARG A 159 18.42 -7.45 4.95
C ARG A 159 19.28 -8.32 4.03
N GLY A 160 19.65 -7.81 2.85
CA GLY A 160 20.46 -8.54 1.88
C GLY A 160 19.74 -9.73 1.21
N LEU A 161 18.41 -9.81 1.30
CA LEU A 161 17.64 -10.79 0.54
C LEU A 161 17.93 -10.60 -0.96
N LYS A 162 18.28 -11.70 -1.63
CA LYS A 162 18.28 -11.75 -3.10
C LYS A 162 16.87 -11.97 -3.63
N VAL A 163 16.15 -12.93 -3.06
CA VAL A 163 14.74 -13.21 -3.38
C VAL A 163 13.94 -13.14 -2.09
N TRP A 164 12.79 -12.47 -2.13
CA TRP A 164 11.82 -12.49 -1.05
C TRP A 164 10.75 -13.55 -1.30
N ASP A 165 10.54 -14.42 -0.32
CA ASP A 165 9.53 -15.48 -0.35
C ASP A 165 9.04 -15.75 1.09
N PHE A 166 7.77 -16.10 1.23
CA PHE A 166 7.16 -16.51 2.51
C PHE A 166 5.87 -17.30 2.25
N PRO A 167 5.60 -18.40 2.98
CA PRO A 167 4.42 -19.24 2.78
C PRO A 167 3.17 -18.62 3.42
N PHE A 168 2.65 -17.54 2.83
CA PHE A 168 1.37 -16.95 3.21
C PHE A 168 0.19 -17.88 2.90
N ASP A 169 -0.91 -17.73 3.63
CA ASP A 169 -2.14 -18.50 3.40
C ASP A 169 -2.81 -18.02 2.11
N ARG A 170 -2.92 -18.92 1.12
CA ARG A 170 -3.46 -18.60 -0.20
C ARG A 170 -4.95 -18.28 -0.19
N ASN A 171 -5.66 -18.62 0.89
CA ASN A 171 -7.09 -18.38 1.05
C ASN A 171 -7.42 -17.02 1.69
N LYS A 172 -6.41 -16.22 2.04
CA LYS A 172 -6.58 -14.94 2.74
C LYS A 172 -5.86 -13.81 2.03
N MET A 173 -6.35 -12.60 2.25
CA MET A 173 -5.58 -11.37 2.03
C MET A 173 -4.81 -11.02 3.28
N HIS A 174 -3.49 -10.91 3.17
CA HIS A 174 -2.59 -10.55 4.25
C HIS A 174 -2.36 -9.04 4.25
N LEU A 175 -2.90 -8.38 5.27
CA LEU A 175 -2.66 -6.98 5.58
C LEU A 175 -1.78 -6.90 6.83
N PHE A 176 -1.03 -5.81 6.98
CA PHE A 176 -0.06 -5.69 8.07
C PHE A 176 -0.43 -4.59 9.04
N THR A 177 -0.15 -4.82 10.33
CA THR A 177 -0.47 -3.86 11.40
C THR A 177 0.75 -3.46 12.20
N ILE A 178 0.72 -2.23 12.70
CA ILE A 178 1.76 -1.66 13.60
C ILE A 178 1.25 -1.45 15.02
N LYS A 179 0.00 -1.86 15.30
CA LYS A 179 -0.65 -1.90 16.60
C LYS A 179 -1.44 -3.21 16.71
N LYS A 180 -1.62 -3.71 17.93
CA LYS A 180 -2.48 -4.87 18.22
C LYS A 180 -3.88 -4.41 18.59
N GLY A 181 -4.84 -5.34 18.59
CA GLY A 181 -6.17 -5.12 19.17
C GLY A 181 -7.07 -4.21 18.33
N LEU A 182 -7.00 -4.30 17.00
CA LEU A 182 -8.00 -3.65 16.17
C LEU A 182 -9.34 -4.34 16.39
N VAL A 183 -10.27 -3.64 17.05
CA VAL A 183 -11.65 -4.08 17.26
C VAL A 183 -12.55 -3.01 16.69
N ILE A 184 -13.37 -3.39 15.71
CA ILE A 184 -14.33 -2.50 15.05
C ILE A 184 -15.71 -3.15 15.13
N SER A 185 -16.64 -2.49 15.82
CA SER A 185 -17.98 -3.02 16.06
C SER A 185 -19.08 -2.32 15.28
N SER A 186 -18.77 -1.19 14.63
CA SER A 186 -19.77 -0.43 13.87
C SER A 186 -19.15 0.36 12.72
N ARG A 187 -19.99 0.64 11.71
CA ARG A 187 -19.63 1.55 10.62
C ARG A 187 -19.26 2.95 11.11
N LYS A 188 -19.96 3.46 12.13
CA LYS A 188 -19.64 4.78 12.71
C LYS A 188 -18.19 4.80 13.21
N GLN A 189 -17.76 3.76 13.92
CA GLN A 189 -16.39 3.65 14.41
C GLN A 189 -15.36 3.60 13.27
N VAL A 190 -15.67 2.96 12.14
CA VAL A 190 -14.81 3.02 10.93
C VAL A 190 -14.64 4.47 10.46
N PHE A 191 -15.73 5.22 10.36
CA PHE A 191 -15.67 6.63 9.95
C PHE A 191 -14.95 7.50 10.98
N ASP A 192 -15.14 7.25 12.27
CA ASP A 192 -14.39 7.93 13.33
C ASP A 192 -12.87 7.65 13.20
N PHE A 193 -12.46 6.44 12.81
CA PHE A 193 -11.06 6.13 12.52
C PHE A 193 -10.50 6.92 11.34
N MET A 194 -11.28 7.07 10.27
CA MET A 194 -10.89 7.84 9.08
C MET A 194 -10.78 9.33 9.38
N ILE A 195 -11.73 9.89 10.15
CA ILE A 195 -11.76 11.32 10.52
C ILE A 195 -10.66 11.63 11.55
N GLY A 196 -10.40 10.70 12.47
CA GLY A 196 -9.38 10.83 13.52
C GLY A 196 -7.96 10.44 13.09
N ASN A 197 -7.76 10.03 11.83
CA ASN A 197 -6.50 9.50 11.29
C ASN A 197 -5.88 8.40 12.17
N HIS A 198 -6.68 7.40 12.55
CA HIS A 198 -6.26 6.33 13.44
C HIS A 198 -5.58 5.19 12.69
N THR A 199 -4.27 5.27 12.51
CA THR A 199 -3.53 4.18 11.86
C THR A 199 -3.44 2.91 12.72
N TYR A 200 -3.94 1.80 12.17
CA TYR A 200 -3.72 0.43 12.65
C TYR A 200 -3.12 -0.47 11.56
N ILE A 201 -3.85 -0.58 10.45
CA ILE A 201 -3.43 -1.29 9.24
C ILE A 201 -2.58 -0.34 8.40
N ILE A 202 -1.42 -0.80 7.92
CA ILE A 202 -0.54 0.01 7.08
C ILE A 202 -0.77 -0.26 5.60
N GLY A 203 -0.53 0.76 4.77
CA GLY A 203 -0.64 0.68 3.33
C GLY A 203 0.57 0.12 2.58
N GLY A 204 1.72 0.03 3.27
CA GLY A 204 3.02 -0.18 2.62
C GLY A 204 3.22 -1.53 1.97
N ALA A 205 2.43 -2.54 2.36
CA ALA A 205 2.49 -3.88 1.83
C ALA A 205 1.16 -4.61 1.99
N ILE A 206 0.81 -5.45 1.01
CA ILE A 206 -0.39 -6.30 1.02
C ILE A 206 -0.04 -7.56 0.23
N VAL A 207 -0.45 -8.75 0.69
CA VAL A 207 -0.13 -10.01 0.00
C VAL A 207 -1.37 -10.88 -0.13
N GLY A 208 -1.54 -11.57 -1.26
CA GLY A 208 -2.67 -12.47 -1.48
C GLY A 208 -2.47 -13.31 -2.73
N SER A 209 -3.25 -14.37 -2.89
CA SER A 209 -3.32 -15.11 -4.16
C SER A 209 -3.99 -14.27 -5.25
N PRO A 210 -3.76 -14.54 -6.55
CA PRO A 210 -4.44 -13.84 -7.63
C PRO A 210 -5.97 -13.82 -7.50
N GLU A 211 -6.56 -14.92 -7.02
CA GLU A 211 -8.00 -15.06 -6.80
C GLU A 211 -8.47 -14.13 -5.68
N LYS A 212 -7.77 -14.14 -4.53
CA LYS A 212 -8.12 -13.29 -3.38
C LYS A 212 -7.91 -11.82 -3.65
N TRP A 213 -6.94 -11.45 -4.51
CA TRP A 213 -6.80 -10.07 -4.98
C TRP A 213 -8.01 -9.58 -5.77
N LYS A 214 -8.63 -10.43 -6.59
CA LYS A 214 -9.87 -10.06 -7.32
C LYS A 214 -11.04 -9.84 -6.36
N GLU A 215 -11.23 -10.72 -5.38
CA GLU A 215 -12.24 -10.54 -4.32
C GLU A 215 -11.98 -9.25 -3.53
N PHE A 216 -10.73 -9.03 -3.14
CA PHE A 216 -10.32 -7.85 -2.38
C PHE A 216 -10.50 -6.55 -3.15
N TYR A 217 -10.20 -6.53 -4.44
CA TYR A 217 -10.40 -5.35 -5.27
C TYR A 217 -11.87 -4.94 -5.38
N SER A 218 -12.78 -5.93 -5.50
CA SER A 218 -14.22 -5.67 -5.43
C SER A 218 -14.63 -5.05 -4.09
N LEU A 219 -14.14 -5.61 -2.97
CA LEU A 219 -14.41 -5.09 -1.63
C LEU A 219 -13.85 -3.67 -1.42
N VAL A 220 -12.61 -3.43 -1.83
CA VAL A 220 -11.97 -2.10 -1.76
C VAL A 220 -12.77 -1.08 -2.56
N THR A 221 -13.18 -1.44 -3.78
CA THR A 221 -13.99 -0.56 -4.64
C THR A 221 -15.35 -0.24 -4.00
N GLU A 222 -15.98 -1.22 -3.35
CA GLU A 222 -17.23 -1.00 -2.61
C GLU A 222 -17.02 -0.04 -1.44
N CYS A 223 -15.98 -0.26 -0.63
CA CYS A 223 -15.65 0.59 0.52
C CYS A 223 -15.35 2.03 0.07
N GLN A 224 -14.56 2.21 -0.99
CA GLN A 224 -14.27 3.53 -1.58
C GLN A 224 -15.53 4.25 -2.06
N LYS A 225 -16.45 3.54 -2.74
CA LYS A 225 -17.73 4.12 -3.15
C LYS A 225 -18.56 4.53 -1.93
N GLU A 226 -18.57 3.73 -0.87
CA GLU A 226 -19.32 4.05 0.34
C GLU A 226 -18.76 5.27 1.07
N THR A 227 -17.45 5.39 1.25
CA THR A 227 -16.86 6.57 1.91
C THR A 227 -17.14 7.84 1.12
N LEU A 228 -16.94 7.82 -0.21
CA LEU A 228 -17.22 8.97 -1.08
C LEU A 228 -18.69 9.39 -1.07
N ARG A 229 -19.63 8.43 -0.99
CA ARG A 229 -21.08 8.71 -0.85
C ARG A 229 -21.45 9.34 0.49
N ASN A 230 -20.68 9.05 1.55
CA ASN A 230 -20.87 9.62 2.88
C ASN A 230 -20.07 10.92 3.08
N ASN A 231 -19.50 11.49 2.01
CA ASN A 231 -18.68 12.70 2.07
C ASN A 231 -17.48 12.55 3.02
N ILE A 232 -16.81 11.39 2.97
CA ILE A 232 -15.61 11.08 3.74
C ILE A 232 -14.51 10.64 2.78
N VAL A 233 -13.30 11.17 2.98
CA VAL A 233 -12.07 10.75 2.31
C VAL A 233 -11.01 10.41 3.34
N ASP A 234 -10.19 9.43 3.00
CA ASP A 234 -8.99 9.04 3.74
C ASP A 234 -8.05 8.30 2.78
N ASP A 235 -6.81 8.04 3.20
CA ASP A 235 -5.90 7.17 2.46
C ASP A 235 -6.32 5.69 2.54
N ASP A 236 -5.46 4.81 2.06
CA ASP A 236 -5.74 3.38 2.00
C ASP A 236 -5.90 2.72 3.37
N GLN A 237 -5.32 3.29 4.43
CA GLN A 237 -5.38 2.74 5.79
C GLN A 237 -6.81 2.74 6.30
N GLY A 238 -7.54 3.85 6.12
CA GLY A 238 -8.96 3.95 6.46
C GLY A 238 -9.81 2.98 5.66
N ILE A 239 -9.58 2.90 4.34
CA ILE A 239 -10.31 1.95 3.48
C ILE A 239 -10.07 0.50 3.91
N PHE A 240 -8.86 0.15 4.33
CA PHE A 240 -8.57 -1.20 4.83
C PHE A 240 -9.24 -1.51 6.17
N VAL A 241 -9.41 -0.52 7.05
CA VAL A 241 -10.23 -0.69 8.26
C VAL A 241 -11.68 -0.99 7.88
N MET A 242 -12.23 -0.30 6.88
CA MET A 242 -13.58 -0.57 6.38
C MET A 242 -13.71 -1.96 5.74
N CYS A 243 -12.71 -2.39 4.95
CA CYS A 243 -12.66 -3.74 4.40
C CYS A 243 -12.64 -4.79 5.52
N TYR A 244 -11.85 -4.57 6.58
CA TYR A 244 -11.77 -5.47 7.73
C TYR A 244 -13.09 -5.54 8.50
N TYR A 245 -13.78 -4.42 8.67
CA TYR A 245 -15.12 -4.39 9.26
C TYR A 245 -16.14 -5.20 8.45
N LYS A 246 -16.15 -5.05 7.11
CA LYS A 246 -17.13 -5.72 6.25
C LYS A 246 -16.85 -7.22 6.04
N ARG A 247 -15.59 -7.60 5.89
CA ARG A 247 -15.17 -8.96 5.53
C ARG A 247 -13.94 -9.41 6.34
N PRO A 248 -14.05 -9.52 7.67
CA PRO A 248 -12.95 -10.02 8.49
C PRO A 248 -12.57 -11.46 8.14
N ASP A 249 -13.48 -12.22 7.54
CA ASP A 249 -13.25 -13.57 7.01
C ASP A 249 -12.32 -13.59 5.79
N LEU A 250 -12.24 -12.52 5.00
CA LEU A 250 -11.33 -12.44 3.85
C LEU A 250 -9.90 -12.09 4.28
N LEU A 251 -9.75 -11.35 5.38
CA LEU A 251 -8.50 -10.68 5.74
C LEU A 251 -7.77 -11.38 6.89
N MET A 252 -6.45 -11.42 6.82
CA MET A 252 -5.56 -11.81 7.90
C MET A 252 -4.68 -10.63 8.28
N LEU A 253 -4.76 -10.19 9.53
CA LEU A 253 -3.95 -9.11 10.06
C LEU A 253 -2.63 -9.64 10.63
N ASN A 254 -1.52 -9.12 10.13
CA ASN A 254 -0.17 -9.59 10.38
C ASN A 254 0.64 -8.53 11.14
N TYR A 255 0.85 -8.74 12.44
CA TYR A 255 1.51 -7.73 13.30
C TYR A 255 3.02 -7.65 13.06
N LEU A 256 3.51 -6.47 12.68
CA LEU A 256 4.94 -6.22 12.42
C LEU A 256 5.72 -5.80 13.68
N GLY A 257 5.02 -5.23 14.66
CA GLY A 257 5.61 -4.59 15.85
C GLY A 257 5.16 -3.14 15.98
N ARG A 258 5.25 -2.59 17.20
CA ARG A 258 4.81 -1.22 17.49
C ARG A 258 5.60 -0.22 16.64
N GLY A 259 4.89 0.53 15.78
CA GLY A 259 5.49 1.54 14.89
C GLY A 259 6.46 0.98 13.84
N LYS A 260 6.42 -0.33 13.56
CA LYS A 260 7.36 -1.01 12.66
C LYS A 260 6.88 -1.01 11.20
N TRP A 261 6.80 0.18 10.63
CA TRP A 261 6.25 0.43 9.27
C TRP A 261 6.98 -0.28 8.12
N PHE A 262 8.29 -0.55 8.26
CA PHE A 262 9.14 -1.05 7.17
C PHE A 262 9.71 -2.45 7.42
N ASP A 263 9.10 -3.22 8.32
CA ASP A 263 9.67 -4.49 8.79
C ASP A 263 9.12 -5.75 8.10
N LEU A 264 8.31 -5.62 7.04
CA LEU A 264 7.81 -6.74 6.22
C LEU A 264 8.88 -7.78 5.93
N PHE A 265 9.94 -7.42 5.19
CA PHE A 265 11.01 -8.34 4.77
C PHE A 265 11.83 -8.89 5.94
N ARG A 266 11.85 -8.18 7.07
CA ARG A 266 12.49 -8.66 8.29
C ARG A 266 11.70 -9.80 8.92
N VAL A 267 10.40 -9.61 9.05
CA VAL A 267 9.50 -10.49 9.82
C VAL A 267 9.06 -11.68 8.97
N TYR A 268 8.67 -11.43 7.73
CA TYR A 268 8.13 -12.42 6.81
C TYR A 268 9.18 -12.78 5.76
N ARG A 269 10.13 -13.64 6.13
CA ARG A 269 11.13 -14.19 5.20
C ARG A 269 11.25 -15.69 5.40
N ARG A 270 11.45 -16.42 4.30
CA ARG A 270 11.68 -17.86 4.32
C ARG A 270 13.08 -18.17 4.86
N THR A 271 13.22 -18.18 6.19
CA THR A 271 14.35 -18.78 6.90
C THR A 271 13.82 -19.74 7.97
N ALA A 272 14.53 -20.83 8.27
CA ALA A 272 14.07 -21.81 9.28
C ALA A 272 13.80 -21.15 10.65
N LEU A 273 14.67 -20.21 11.06
CA LEU A 273 14.49 -19.41 12.27
C LEU A 273 13.32 -18.41 12.16
N GLY A 274 13.15 -17.78 10.98
CA GLY A 274 12.08 -16.81 10.73
C GLY A 274 10.69 -17.45 10.74
N ALA A 275 10.56 -18.64 10.15
CA ALA A 275 9.34 -19.43 10.20
C ALA A 275 8.98 -19.84 11.64
N LYS A 276 9.96 -20.30 12.44
CA LYS A 276 9.77 -20.64 13.86
C LYS A 276 9.34 -19.42 14.69
N LEU A 277 10.00 -18.28 14.52
CA LEU A 277 9.66 -17.03 15.21
C LEU A 277 8.26 -16.53 14.83
N GLN A 278 7.86 -16.68 13.56
CA GLN A 278 6.55 -16.27 13.11
C GLN A 278 5.45 -17.23 13.61
N ALA A 279 5.68 -18.54 13.61
CA ALA A 279 4.77 -19.51 14.20
C ALA A 279 4.56 -19.23 15.70
N LEU A 280 5.64 -18.94 16.43
CA LEU A 280 5.57 -18.54 17.84
C LEU A 280 4.79 -17.22 18.02
N ARG A 281 5.02 -16.23 17.16
CA ARG A 281 4.23 -14.98 17.18
C ARG A 281 2.75 -15.23 16.97
N ILE A 282 2.38 -16.01 15.95
CA ILE A 282 0.98 -16.34 15.63
C ILE A 282 0.33 -17.03 16.83
N PHE A 283 1.02 -18.00 17.45
CA PHE A 283 0.56 -18.69 18.66
C PHE A 283 0.32 -17.71 19.82
N LEU A 284 1.25 -16.79 20.06
CA LEU A 284 1.15 -15.80 21.13
C LEU A 284 0.16 -14.65 20.85
N THR A 285 -0.27 -14.46 19.59
CA THR A 285 -1.24 -13.41 19.19
C THR A 285 -2.67 -13.92 19.01
N ARG A 286 -2.92 -15.22 19.17
CA ARG A 286 -4.26 -15.82 19.15
C ARG A 286 -5.03 -15.67 20.47
N LYS A 287 -4.51 -14.91 21.44
CA LYS A 287 -5.19 -14.50 22.66
C LYS A 287 -5.34 -12.99 22.68
#